data_AF-A0A7V8WSD3-F1
#
_entry.id   AF-A0A7V8WSD3-F1
#
_cell.length_a   1.000
_cell.length_b   1.000
_cell.length_c   1.000
_cell.angle_alpha   90.00
_cell.angle_beta   90.00
_cell.angle_gamma   90.00
#
_symmetry.space_group_name_H-M   'P 1'
#
loop_
_entity.id
_entity.type
_entity.pdbx_description
1 polymer ?
#
loop_
_entity_poly.entity_id
_entity_poly.type
_entity_poly.pdbx_seq_one_letter_code
_entity_poly.pdbx_strand_id
1 'polypeptide(L)'
;MLLGALIGWFWLRVARGLREGIDEGDLLAWFLVAFPLFVILINLHPSYLLLTFIAYWQLYAYLRIPAASVGAVVLTAALWVSTTGADALSPVAVVIGGMALLVSTMFAAYIEALGREAEKRQVLIDQLRATRDDLAAAEREAGRLAERQRLAGEIHDTLAHGFTSIVISLEAAETHLGARQAT
;
A
#
# COMPACT_ATOMS: atom_id res chain seq x y z
N MET A 1 12.29 40.31 -8.33
CA MET A 1 13.36 39.30 -8.55
C MET A 1 13.61 38.43 -7.32
N LEU A 2 13.62 38.97 -6.08
CA LEU A 2 13.78 38.18 -4.84
C LEU A 2 12.65 37.15 -4.58
N LEU A 3 11.40 37.49 -4.90
CA LEU A 3 10.24 36.60 -4.75
C LEU A 3 10.36 35.30 -5.58
N GLY A 4 10.92 35.38 -6.79
CA GLY A 4 11.10 34.21 -7.65
C GLY A 4 12.16 33.25 -7.13
N ALA A 5 13.24 33.78 -6.54
CA ALA A 5 14.28 32.96 -5.91
C ALA A 5 13.76 32.22 -4.67
N LEU A 6 12.86 32.86 -3.92
CA LEU A 6 12.22 32.29 -2.73
C LEU A 6 11.20 31.20 -3.10
N ILE A 7 10.39 31.44 -4.14
CA ILE A 7 9.46 30.44 -4.71
C ILE A 7 10.23 29.25 -5.30
N GLY A 8 11.37 29.49 -5.95
CA GLY A 8 12.24 28.45 -6.47
C GLY A 8 12.85 27.60 -5.36
N TRP A 9 13.37 28.23 -4.30
CA TRP A 9 13.88 27.53 -3.12
C TRP A 9 12.80 26.70 -2.41
N PHE A 10 11.58 27.26 -2.32
CA PHE A 10 10.40 26.57 -1.78
C PHE A 10 10.04 25.32 -2.59
N TRP A 11 9.92 25.44 -3.91
CA TRP A 11 9.62 24.31 -4.80
C TRP A 11 10.69 23.23 -4.76
N LEU A 12 11.96 23.61 -4.69
CA LEU A 12 13.09 22.69 -4.65
C LEU A 12 13.15 21.91 -3.33
N ARG A 13 12.72 22.51 -2.22
CA ARG A 13 12.67 21.86 -0.90
C ARG A 13 11.43 20.98 -0.73
N VAL A 14 10.28 21.38 -1.28
CA VAL A 14 9.05 20.56 -1.38
C VAL A 14 9.31 19.32 -2.25
N ALA A 15 10.00 19.46 -3.38
CA ALA A 15 10.36 18.34 -4.23
C ALA A 15 11.34 17.35 -3.56
N ARG A 16 12.19 17.82 -2.63
CA ARG A 16 13.05 16.96 -1.81
C ARG A 16 12.29 16.27 -0.69
N GLY A 17 11.34 16.94 -0.04
CA GLY A 17 10.50 16.37 1.02
C GLY A 17 9.66 15.17 0.55
N LEU A 18 9.21 15.16 -0.71
CA LEU A 18 8.51 14.02 -1.31
C LEU A 18 9.42 12.82 -1.60
N ARG A 19 10.75 13.00 -1.62
CA ARG A 19 11.71 11.95 -1.99
C ARG A 19 12.41 11.30 -0.79
N GLU A 20 12.65 12.04 0.29
CA GLU A 20 13.56 11.57 1.35
C GLU A 20 12.88 11.21 2.68
N GLY A 21 11.59 11.55 2.87
CA GLY A 21 10.91 11.37 4.16
C GLY A 21 11.39 12.43 5.15
N ILE A 22 10.44 13.14 5.77
CA ILE A 22 10.74 14.38 6.49
C ILE A 22 10.79 14.10 7.99
N ASP A 23 11.89 14.46 8.65
CA ASP A 23 12.04 14.43 10.11
C ASP A 23 11.11 15.46 10.77
N GLU A 24 10.44 15.09 11.88
CA GLU A 24 9.44 15.95 12.57
C GLU A 24 9.98 17.34 12.95
N GLY A 25 11.29 17.46 13.20
CA GLY A 25 11.96 18.72 13.52
C GLY A 25 12.14 19.67 12.33
N ASP A 26 12.43 19.15 11.13
CA ASP A 26 12.58 19.97 9.91
C ASP A 26 11.19 20.47 9.44
N LEU A 27 10.15 19.71 9.76
CA LEU A 27 8.74 20.05 9.56
C LEU A 27 8.27 21.23 10.42
N LEU A 28 8.62 21.25 11.70
CA LEU A 28 8.30 22.36 12.61
C LEU A 28 9.08 23.63 12.25
N ALA A 29 10.36 23.50 11.89
CA ALA A 29 11.18 24.62 11.43
C ALA A 29 10.64 25.21 10.12
N TRP A 30 10.19 24.36 9.18
CA TRP A 30 9.53 24.79 7.97
C TRP A 30 8.23 25.55 8.26
N PHE A 31 7.40 25.06 9.19
CA PHE A 31 6.14 25.71 9.55
C PHE A 31 6.35 27.10 10.17
N LEU A 32 7.33 27.23 11.07
CA LEU A 32 7.69 28.50 11.70
C LEU A 32 8.17 29.57 10.71
N VAL A 33 8.72 29.18 9.56
CA VAL A 33 9.22 30.10 8.54
C VAL A 33 8.18 30.34 7.43
N ALA A 34 7.49 29.28 6.99
CA ALA A 34 6.52 29.34 5.90
C ALA A 34 5.25 30.09 6.30
N PHE A 35 4.78 29.90 7.54
CA PHE A 35 3.59 30.56 8.07
C PHE A 35 3.68 32.09 8.06
N PRO A 36 4.68 32.73 8.69
CA PRO A 36 4.79 34.19 8.69
C PRO A 36 5.03 34.75 7.29
N LEU A 37 5.77 34.03 6.44
CA LEU A 37 5.98 34.42 5.05
C LEU A 37 4.66 34.46 4.26
N PHE A 38 3.79 33.47 4.44
CA PHE A 38 2.47 33.42 3.81
C PHE A 38 1.56 34.56 4.27
N VAL A 39 1.55 34.84 5.58
CA VAL A 39 0.80 35.96 6.16
C VAL A 39 1.28 37.28 5.54
N ILE A 40 2.60 37.50 5.46
CA ILE A 40 3.17 38.69 4.82
C ILE A 40 2.72 38.79 3.35
N LEU A 41 2.81 37.70 2.59
CA LEU A 41 2.47 37.69 1.16
C LEU A 41 1.01 38.06 0.89
N ILE A 42 0.08 37.57 1.72
CA ILE A 42 -1.34 37.85 1.59
C ILE A 42 -1.68 39.30 1.93
N ASN A 43 -0.97 39.89 2.89
CA ASN A 43 -1.13 41.30 3.23
C ASN A 43 -0.64 42.24 2.11
N LEU A 44 0.26 41.77 1.25
CA LEU A 44 0.76 42.55 0.11
C LEU A 44 -0.20 42.57 -1.10
N HIS A 45 -0.97 41.51 -1.34
CA HIS A 45 -1.93 41.49 -2.45
C HIS A 45 -3.07 40.46 -2.25
N PRO A 46 -4.36 40.87 -2.41
CA PRO A 46 -5.51 39.97 -2.22
C PRO A 46 -5.54 38.74 -3.13
N SER A 47 -4.85 38.77 -4.28
CA SER A 47 -4.80 37.63 -5.22
C SER A 47 -4.07 36.40 -4.68
N TYR A 48 -3.29 36.56 -3.59
CA TYR A 48 -2.57 35.44 -2.97
C TYR A 48 -3.44 34.56 -2.06
N LEU A 49 -4.72 34.91 -1.86
CA LEU A 49 -5.70 34.05 -1.17
C LEU A 49 -5.79 32.64 -1.80
N LEU A 50 -5.62 32.53 -3.12
CA LEU A 50 -5.62 31.27 -3.85
C LEU A 50 -4.45 30.35 -3.46
N LEU A 51 -3.32 30.91 -3.02
CA LEU A 51 -2.17 30.12 -2.54
C LEU A 51 -2.46 29.43 -1.20
N THR A 52 -3.42 29.91 -0.42
CA THR A 52 -3.85 29.26 0.83
C THR A 52 -4.36 27.85 0.57
N PHE A 53 -4.97 27.61 -0.59
CA PHE A 53 -5.42 26.28 -1.00
C PHE A 53 -4.25 25.30 -1.14
N ILE A 54 -3.13 25.77 -1.71
CA ILE A 54 -1.89 24.99 -1.84
C ILE A 54 -1.26 24.77 -0.46
N ALA A 55 -1.28 25.78 0.43
CA ALA A 55 -0.77 25.65 1.79
C ALA A 55 -1.58 24.63 2.62
N TYR A 56 -2.91 24.63 2.47
CA TYR A 56 -3.81 23.64 3.06
C TYR A 56 -3.47 22.23 2.58
N TRP A 57 -3.32 22.05 1.26
CA TRP A 57 -2.90 20.77 0.69
C TRP A 57 -1.54 20.31 1.24
N GLN A 58 -0.57 21.22 1.33
CA GLN A 58 0.75 20.97 1.90
C GLN A 58 0.65 20.49 3.35
N LEU A 59 -0.21 21.10 4.15
CA LEU A 59 -0.36 20.79 5.56
C LEU A 59 -0.89 19.37 5.80
N TYR A 60 -1.88 18.99 5.00
CA TYR A 60 -2.45 17.64 5.02
C TYR A 60 -1.53 16.58 4.42
N ALA A 61 -0.65 16.97 3.49
CA ALA A 61 0.33 16.06 2.89
C ALA A 61 1.51 15.75 3.81
N TYR A 62 1.87 16.66 4.74
CA TYR A 62 3.12 16.55 5.50
C TYR A 62 2.98 16.40 7.02
N LEU A 63 1.87 16.80 7.66
CA LEU A 63 1.69 16.62 9.11
C LEU A 63 0.80 15.42 9.44
N ARG A 64 1.14 14.71 10.53
CA ARG A 64 0.21 13.77 11.18
C ARG A 64 -1.12 14.48 11.48
N ILE A 65 -2.21 13.82 11.11
CA ILE A 65 -3.59 14.31 11.00
C ILE A 65 -4.08 15.26 12.13
N PRO A 66 -3.77 15.04 13.43
CA PRO A 66 -4.21 15.97 14.49
C PRO A 66 -3.42 17.29 14.52
N ALA A 67 -2.14 17.29 14.16
CA ALA A 67 -1.33 18.50 14.15
C ALA A 67 -1.57 19.34 12.87
N ALA A 68 -1.86 18.68 11.75
CA ALA A 68 -2.27 19.34 10.50
C ALA A 68 -3.58 20.13 10.68
N SER A 69 -4.55 19.54 11.38
CA SER A 69 -5.83 20.21 11.66
C SER A 69 -5.66 21.43 12.58
N VAL A 70 -4.83 21.34 13.62
CA VAL A 70 -4.50 22.51 14.48
C VAL A 70 -3.77 23.59 13.68
N GLY A 71 -2.79 23.22 12.84
CA GLY A 71 -2.08 24.19 11.99
C GLY A 71 -2.99 24.90 10.99
N ALA A 72 -3.98 24.19 10.41
CA ALA A 72 -4.96 24.75 9.49
C ALA A 72 -5.87 25.78 10.18
N VAL A 73 -6.32 25.45 11.40
CA VAL A 73 -7.11 26.34 12.25
C VAL A 73 -6.32 27.61 12.58
N VAL A 74 -5.07 27.46 13.03
CA VAL A 74 -4.20 28.58 13.39
C VAL A 74 -3.88 29.46 12.18
N LEU A 75 -3.62 28.87 11.01
CA LEU A 75 -3.34 29.60 9.76
C LEU A 75 -4.56 30.40 9.32
N THR A 76 -5.75 29.81 9.41
CA THR A 76 -7.00 30.47 9.06
C THR A 76 -7.32 31.61 10.02
N ALA A 77 -7.11 31.39 11.33
CA ALA A 77 -7.31 32.42 12.35
C ALA A 77 -6.32 33.58 12.19
N ALA A 78 -5.04 33.31 11.91
CA ALA A 78 -4.04 34.35 11.67
C ALA A 78 -4.32 35.14 10.39
N LEU A 79 -4.75 34.45 9.32
CA LEU A 79 -5.18 35.09 8.08
C LEU A 79 -6.38 36.01 8.29
N TRP A 80 -7.33 35.57 9.11
CA TRP A 80 -8.50 36.35 9.48
C TRP A 80 -8.11 37.64 10.19
N VAL A 81 -7.31 37.56 11.26
CA VAL A 81 -6.81 38.73 12.00
C VAL A 81 -6.07 39.71 11.08
N SER A 82 -5.29 39.18 10.12
CA SER A 82 -4.46 40.00 9.26
C SER A 82 -5.23 40.72 8.13
N THR A 83 -6.36 40.18 7.67
CA THR A 83 -7.04 40.69 6.45
C THR A 83 -8.23 41.60 6.72
N THR A 84 -8.94 41.44 7.84
CA THR A 84 -10.13 42.25 8.15
C THR A 84 -9.88 43.34 9.20
N GLY A 85 -8.75 43.28 9.92
CA GLY A 85 -8.66 43.91 11.23
C GLY A 85 -9.66 43.28 12.22
N ALA A 86 -9.60 43.67 13.49
CA ALA A 86 -10.43 43.08 14.54
C ALA A 86 -11.96 43.31 14.36
N ASP A 87 -12.36 44.26 13.50
CA ASP A 87 -13.70 44.87 13.55
C ASP A 87 -14.65 44.53 12.37
N ALA A 88 -14.38 43.51 11.54
CA ALA A 88 -15.32 43.14 10.47
C ALA A 88 -15.55 41.62 10.32
N LEU A 89 -16.36 41.07 11.22
CA LEU A 89 -17.06 39.79 11.03
C LEU A 89 -18.19 39.96 10.00
N SER A 90 -17.88 39.99 8.70
CA SER A 90 -18.94 39.87 7.70
C SER A 90 -19.54 38.46 7.77
N PRO A 91 -20.88 38.29 7.77
CA PRO A 91 -21.52 36.98 7.84
C PRO A 91 -21.03 36.00 6.77
N VAL A 92 -20.68 36.52 5.59
CA VAL A 92 -20.17 35.75 4.44
C VAL A 92 -18.80 35.14 4.75
N ALA A 93 -17.90 35.87 5.40
CA ALA A 93 -16.58 35.37 5.74
C ALA A 93 -16.62 34.23 6.77
N VAL A 94 -17.51 34.33 7.76
CA VAL A 94 -17.73 33.28 8.77
C VAL A 94 -18.24 31.99 8.11
N VAL A 95 -19.17 32.12 7.16
CA VAL A 95 -19.70 30.96 6.42
C VAL A 95 -18.61 30.29 5.59
N ILE A 96 -17.79 31.05 4.86
CA ILE A 96 -16.71 30.50 4.04
C ILE A 96 -15.63 29.81 4.90
N GLY A 97 -15.21 30.44 5.99
CA GLY A 97 -14.24 29.86 6.93
C GLY A 97 -14.77 28.60 7.62
N GLY A 98 -16.04 28.61 8.04
CA GLY A 98 -16.70 27.44 8.62
C GLY A 98 -16.82 26.27 7.64
N MET A 99 -17.17 26.57 6.37
CA MET A 99 -17.23 25.55 5.32
C MET A 99 -15.87 24.96 4.99
N ALA A 100 -14.81 25.78 4.93
CA ALA A 100 -13.45 25.31 4.72
C ALA A 100 -13.01 24.37 5.86
N LEU A 101 -13.24 24.75 7.12
CA LEU A 101 -12.94 23.93 8.29
C LEU A 101 -13.70 22.60 8.28
N LEU A 102 -14.99 22.63 7.93
CA LEU A 102 -15.83 21.44 7.87
C LEU A 102 -15.32 20.46 6.80
N VAL A 103 -15.10 20.94 5.57
CA VAL A 103 -14.59 20.12 4.46
C VAL A 103 -13.22 19.55 4.79
N SER A 104 -12.34 20.37 5.36
CA SER A 104 -10.99 19.97 5.79
C SER A 104 -11.05 18.84 6.83
N THR A 105 -11.93 18.95 7.82
CA THR A 105 -12.10 17.94 8.89
C THR A 105 -12.73 16.66 8.34
N MET A 106 -13.72 16.77 7.44
CA MET A 106 -14.31 15.60 6.77
C MET A 106 -13.28 14.86 5.93
N PHE A 107 -12.44 15.57 5.18
CA PHE A 107 -11.42 14.96 4.34
C PHE A 107 -10.32 14.29 5.19
N ALA A 108 -9.96 14.90 6.32
CA ALA A 108 -9.06 14.31 7.31
C ALA A 108 -9.58 12.94 7.79
N ALA A 109 -10.84 12.91 8.24
CA ALA A 109 -11.49 11.70 8.74
C ALA A 109 -11.63 10.63 7.64
N TYR A 110 -11.93 11.05 6.40
CA TYR A 110 -12.05 10.15 5.26
C TYR A 110 -10.72 9.46 4.94
N ILE A 111 -9.61 10.19 4.88
CA ILE A 111 -8.29 9.62 4.62
C ILE A 111 -7.87 8.67 5.75
N GLU A 112 -8.14 9.02 7.01
CA GLU A 112 -7.84 8.16 8.15
C GLU A 112 -8.64 6.84 8.10
N ALA A 113 -9.92 6.92 7.72
CA ALA A 113 -10.75 5.75 7.49
C ALA A 113 -10.21 4.88 6.35
N LEU A 114 -9.77 5.51 5.25
CA LEU A 114 -9.18 4.82 4.10
C LEU A 114 -7.87 4.11 4.47
N GLY A 115 -7.03 4.74 5.28
CA GLY A 115 -5.79 4.14 5.79
C GLY A 115 -6.06 2.89 6.63
N ARG A 116 -7.01 2.97 7.58
CA ARG A 116 -7.42 1.80 8.38
C ARG A 116 -7.98 0.67 7.53
N GLU A 117 -8.75 0.99 6.49
CA GLU A 117 -9.29 -0.01 5.59
C GLU A 117 -8.20 -0.67 4.74
N ALA A 118 -7.20 0.10 4.30
CA ALA A 118 -6.05 -0.42 3.57
C ALA A 118 -5.25 -1.43 4.42
N GLU A 119 -4.99 -1.12 5.69
CA GLU A 119 -4.31 -2.03 6.62
C GLU A 119 -5.09 -3.34 6.81
N LYS A 120 -6.41 -3.25 7.06
CA LYS A 120 -7.26 -4.44 7.18
C LYS A 120 -7.24 -5.28 5.91
N ARG A 121 -7.35 -4.65 4.75
CA ARG A 121 -7.31 -5.32 3.45
C ARG A 121 -5.97 -6.02 3.25
N GLN A 122 -4.87 -5.41 3.67
CA GLN A 122 -3.54 -5.99 3.54
C GLN A 122 -3.40 -7.24 4.42
N VAL A 123 -3.86 -7.20 5.67
CA VAL A 123 -3.90 -8.38 6.54
C VAL A 123 -4.71 -9.52 5.92
N LEU A 124 -5.87 -9.23 5.31
CA LEU A 124 -6.68 -10.25 4.64
C LEU A 124 -6.00 -10.84 3.40
N ILE A 125 -5.29 -10.03 2.62
CA ILE A 125 -4.51 -10.52 1.47
C ILE A 125 -3.42 -11.48 1.93
N ASP A 126 -2.73 -11.14 3.03
CA ASP A 126 -1.66 -11.98 3.56
C ASP A 126 -2.21 -13.30 4.12
N GLN A 127 -3.35 -13.27 4.81
CA GLN A 127 -4.05 -14.48 5.24
C GLN A 127 -4.49 -15.37 4.06
N LEU A 128 -5.03 -14.77 3.00
CA LEU A 128 -5.43 -15.50 1.80
C LEU A 128 -4.24 -16.15 1.10
N ARG A 129 -3.09 -15.45 1.03
CA ARG A 129 -1.84 -15.99 0.48
C ARG A 129 -1.35 -17.18 1.29
N ALA A 130 -1.27 -17.04 2.61
CA ALA A 130 -0.88 -18.13 3.50
C ALA A 130 -1.76 -19.37 3.31
N THR A 131 -3.09 -19.18 3.25
CA THR A 131 -4.04 -20.29 3.07
C THR A 131 -3.88 -20.98 1.71
N ARG A 132 -3.57 -20.22 0.65
CA ARG A 132 -3.29 -20.77 -0.68
C ARG A 132 -2.00 -21.57 -0.72
N ASP A 133 -0.97 -21.11 -0.02
CA ASP A 133 0.30 -21.81 0.06
C ASP A 133 0.15 -23.14 0.82
N ASP A 134 -0.62 -23.15 1.91
CA ASP A 134 -0.98 -24.36 2.66
C ASP A 134 -1.77 -25.34 1.79
N LEU A 135 -2.78 -24.86 1.05
CA LEU A 135 -3.56 -25.70 0.13
C LEU A 135 -2.67 -26.30 -0.98
N ALA A 136 -1.80 -25.49 -1.58
CA ALA A 136 -0.87 -25.95 -2.61
C ALA A 136 0.11 -26.99 -2.06
N ALA A 137 0.52 -26.88 -0.79
CA ALA A 137 1.34 -27.88 -0.12
C ALA A 137 0.58 -29.19 0.10
N ALA A 138 -0.67 -29.11 0.55
CA ALA A 138 -1.54 -30.27 0.73
C ALA A 138 -1.83 -30.99 -0.59
N GLU A 139 -2.12 -30.25 -1.67
CA GLU A 139 -2.35 -30.83 -3.00
C GLU A 139 -1.09 -31.52 -3.56
N ARG A 140 0.09 -30.92 -3.35
CA ARG A 140 1.36 -31.55 -3.74
C ARG A 140 1.58 -32.87 -3.02
N GLU A 141 1.28 -32.95 -1.72
CA GLU A 141 1.41 -34.18 -0.96
C GLU A 141 0.38 -35.23 -1.38
N ALA A 142 -0.88 -34.82 -1.57
CA ALA A 142 -1.92 -35.69 -2.09
C ALA A 142 -1.57 -36.23 -3.49
N GLY A 143 -1.00 -35.39 -4.36
CA GLY A 143 -0.50 -35.78 -5.67
C GLY A 143 0.65 -36.79 -5.59
N ARG A 144 1.62 -36.58 -4.68
CA ARG A 144 2.71 -37.54 -4.44
C ARG A 144 2.19 -38.89 -3.95
N LEU A 145 1.20 -38.89 -3.06
CA LEU A 145 0.59 -40.12 -2.54
C LEU A 145 -0.19 -40.87 -3.62
N ALA A 146 -1.00 -40.16 -4.41
CA ALA A 146 -1.74 -40.74 -5.52
C ALA A 146 -0.80 -41.37 -6.56
N GLU A 147 0.27 -40.67 -6.91
CA GLU A 147 1.26 -41.18 -7.87
C GLU A 147 2.01 -42.39 -7.31
N ARG A 148 2.35 -42.39 -6.01
CA ARG A 148 2.98 -43.55 -5.37
C ARG A 148 2.07 -44.79 -5.42
N GLN A 149 0.76 -44.62 -5.20
CA GLN A 149 -0.20 -45.71 -5.30
C GLN A 149 -0.31 -46.22 -6.74
N ARG A 150 -0.36 -45.31 -7.73
CA ARG A 150 -0.36 -45.66 -9.15
C ARG A 150 0.88 -46.47 -9.53
N LEU A 151 2.06 -45.97 -9.16
CA LEU A 151 3.33 -46.65 -9.40
C LEU A 151 3.40 -48.01 -8.71
N ALA A 152 2.89 -48.14 -7.48
CA ALA A 152 2.85 -49.44 -6.81
C ALA A 152 2.00 -50.46 -7.59
N GLY A 153 0.87 -50.03 -8.17
CA GLY A 153 0.05 -50.86 -9.05
C GLY A 153 0.77 -51.25 -10.34
N GLU A 154 1.32 -50.28 -11.07
CA GLU A 154 2.04 -50.54 -12.33
C GLU A 154 3.26 -51.44 -12.14
N ILE A 155 4.01 -51.26 -11.04
CA ILE A 155 5.13 -52.14 -10.69
C ILE A 155 4.61 -53.54 -10.38
N HIS A 156 3.52 -53.68 -9.63
CA HIS A 156 2.96 -54.99 -9.30
C HIS A 156 2.54 -55.75 -10.56
N ASP A 157 1.82 -55.10 -11.47
CA ASP A 157 1.38 -55.70 -12.73
C ASP A 157 2.59 -56.08 -13.62
N THR A 158 3.59 -55.20 -13.71
CA THR A 158 4.80 -55.47 -14.50
C THR A 158 5.61 -56.64 -13.92
N LEU A 159 5.74 -56.70 -12.59
CA LEU A 159 6.43 -57.81 -11.91
C LEU A 159 5.66 -59.13 -12.08
N ALA A 160 4.34 -59.12 -11.88
CA ALA A 160 3.49 -60.29 -12.09
C ALA A 160 3.59 -60.81 -13.53
N HIS A 161 3.58 -59.90 -14.51
CA HIS A 161 3.74 -60.23 -15.91
C HIS A 161 5.14 -60.78 -16.23
N GLY A 162 6.20 -60.14 -15.71
CA GLY A 162 7.58 -60.59 -15.87
C GLY A 162 7.82 -62.00 -15.32
N PHE A 163 7.29 -62.29 -14.13
CA PHE A 163 7.38 -63.64 -13.55
C PHE A 163 6.63 -64.68 -14.38
N THR A 164 5.44 -64.35 -14.85
CA THR A 164 4.65 -65.26 -15.70
C THR A 164 5.40 -65.60 -17.00
N SER A 165 6.04 -64.61 -17.62
CA SER A 165 6.85 -64.82 -18.84
C SER A 165 8.07 -65.72 -18.59
N ILE A 166 8.75 -65.56 -17.45
CA ILE A 166 9.89 -66.40 -17.06
C ILE A 166 9.44 -67.84 -16.85
N VAL A 167 8.33 -68.06 -16.14
CA VAL A 167 7.80 -69.41 -15.88
C VAL A 167 7.44 -70.11 -17.19
N ILE A 168 6.70 -69.46 -18.08
CA ILE A 168 6.35 -70.02 -19.40
C ILE A 168 7.60 -70.34 -20.21
N SER A 169 8.62 -69.48 -20.17
CA SER A 169 9.88 -69.71 -20.88
C SER A 169 10.66 -70.91 -20.32
N LEU A 170 10.62 -71.11 -19.00
CA LEU A 170 11.20 -72.29 -18.33
C LEU A 170 10.45 -73.57 -18.70
N GLU A 171 9.11 -73.57 -18.66
CA GLU A 171 8.28 -74.70 -19.07
C GLU A 171 8.52 -75.09 -20.54
N ALA A 172 8.64 -74.11 -21.43
CA ALA A 172 8.98 -74.36 -22.83
C ALA A 172 10.36 -75.02 -22.98
N ALA A 173 11.36 -74.55 -22.22
CA ALA A 173 12.70 -75.14 -22.23
C ALA A 173 12.72 -76.60 -21.71
N GLU A 174 12.00 -76.89 -20.62
CA GLU A 174 11.85 -78.25 -20.09
C GLU A 174 11.14 -79.19 -21.08
N THR A 175 10.06 -78.70 -21.71
CA THR A 175 9.31 -79.47 -22.71
C THR A 175 10.19 -79.81 -23.92
N HIS A 176 11.01 -78.86 -24.39
CA HIS A 176 11.97 -79.09 -25.48
C HIS A 176 13.07 -80.08 -25.10
N LEU A 177 13.57 -80.05 -23.86
CA LEU A 177 14.59 -80.99 -23.37
C LEU A 177 14.02 -82.42 -23.24
N GLY A 178 12.81 -82.57 -22.72
CA GLY A 178 12.13 -83.87 -22.63
C GLY A 178 11.82 -84.49 -24.00
N ALA A 179 11.40 -83.67 -24.97
CA ALA A 179 11.18 -84.13 -26.35
C ALA A 179 12.47 -84.61 -27.03
N ARG A 180 13.63 -84.04 -26.67
CA ARG A 180 14.95 -84.37 -27.24
C ARG A 180 15.58 -85.65 -26.65
N GLN A 181 15.10 -86.13 -25.50
CA GLN A 181 15.49 -87.41 -24.90
C GLN A 181 14.65 -88.60 -25.42
N ALA A 182 13.50 -88.34 -26.04
CA ALA A 182 12.61 -89.36 -26.60
C ALA A 182 12.90 -89.71 -28.07
N THR A 183 13.88 -89.05 -28.69
CA THR A 183 14.43 -89.33 -30.03
C THR A 183 15.84 -89.88 -29.92
#